data_AF-A0A502JSV8-F1
#
_entry.id   AF-A0A502JSV8-F1
#
_cell.length_a   1.000
_cell.length_b   1.000
_cell.length_c   1.000
_cell.angle_alpha   90.00
_cell.angle_beta   90.00
_cell.angle_gamma   90.00
#
_symmetry.space_group_name_H-M   'P 1'
#
loop_
_entity.id
_entity.type
_entity.pdbx_description
1 polymer ?
#
loop_
_entity_poly.entity_id
_entity_poly.type
_entity_poly.pdbx_seq_one_letter_code
_entity_poly.pdbx_strand_id
1 'polypeptide(L)'
;MNNKKVIAVAFLITSIFIFWGYNKWFVRCADFSTQAEAQEHMNSYGAYRLDGDKDGEACECLKGGSAYNKNICKKWRYHRRL
;
A
#
# COMPACT_ATOMS: atom_id res chain seq x y z
N MET A 1 -16.75 -27.14 28.85
CA MET A 1 -16.05 -25.84 28.90
C MET A 1 -17.08 -24.75 29.21
N ASN A 2 -16.92 -24.01 30.31
CA ASN A 2 -18.01 -23.18 30.86
C ASN A 2 -18.25 -21.91 30.02
N ASN A 3 -19.51 -21.48 29.89
CA ASN A 3 -19.93 -20.39 29.01
C ASN A 3 -19.12 -19.10 29.23
N LYS A 4 -18.81 -18.74 30.48
CA LYS A 4 -17.96 -17.58 30.82
C LYS A 4 -16.54 -17.68 30.22
N LYS A 5 -15.96 -18.89 30.14
CA LYS A 5 -14.65 -19.13 29.49
C LYS A 5 -14.76 -19.10 27.96
N VAL A 6 -15.86 -19.62 27.39
CA VAL A 6 -16.12 -19.56 25.93
C VAL A 6 -16.21 -18.11 25.46
N ILE A 7 -16.97 -17.26 26.18
CA ILE A 7 -17.10 -15.84 25.88
C ILE A 7 -15.74 -15.12 25.95
N ALA A 8 -14.96 -15.36 27.02
CA ALA A 8 -13.64 -14.74 27.16
C ALA A 8 -12.66 -15.11 26.03
N VAL A 9 -12.67 -16.38 25.60
CA VAL A 9 -11.85 -16.85 24.46
C VAL A 9 -12.30 -16.22 23.14
N ALA A 10 -13.62 -16.12 22.90
CA ALA A 10 -14.15 -15.48 21.71
C ALA A 10 -13.74 -13.99 21.59
N PHE A 11 -13.81 -13.23 22.70
CA PHE A 11 -13.38 -11.83 22.72
C PHE A 11 -11.88 -11.64 22.43
N LEU A 12 -11.01 -12.53 22.94
CA LEU A 12 -9.58 -12.48 22.65
C LEU A 12 -9.28 -12.80 21.17
N ILE A 13 -10.01 -13.75 20.58
CA ILE A 13 -9.84 -14.10 19.16
C ILE A 13 -10.30 -12.95 18.25
N THR A 14 -11.45 -12.32 18.53
CA THR A 14 -11.95 -11.22 17.70
C THR A 14 -11.08 -9.97 17.76
N SER A 15 -10.48 -9.65 18.92
CA SER A 15 -9.56 -8.50 19.02
C SER A 15 -8.25 -8.68 18.26
N ILE A 16 -7.75 -9.93 18.12
CA ILE A 16 -6.57 -10.23 17.29
C ILE A 16 -6.85 -9.97 15.80
N PHE A 17 -8.02 -10.36 15.28
CA PHE A 17 -8.37 -10.10 13.88
C PHE A 17 -8.51 -8.60 13.56
N ILE A 18 -9.01 -7.80 14.51
CA ILE A 18 -9.10 -6.34 14.39
C ILE A 18 -7.70 -5.71 14.31
N PHE A 19 -6.71 -6.25 15.03
CA PHE A 19 -5.35 -5.66 15.10
C PHE A 19 -4.58 -5.69 13.77
N TRP A 20 -4.95 -6.54 12.80
CA TRP A 20 -4.33 -6.60 11.47
C TRP A 20 -5.01 -5.73 10.40
N GLY A 21 -6.11 -5.03 10.72
CA GLY A 21 -6.97 -4.38 9.71
C GLY A 21 -6.52 -3.00 9.19
N TYR A 22 -5.62 -2.29 9.87
CA TYR A 22 -5.55 -0.83 9.78
C TYR A 22 -4.17 -0.25 9.51
N ASN A 23 -3.75 -0.18 8.24
CA ASN A 23 -2.86 0.90 7.75
C ASN A 23 -2.84 1.06 6.21
N LYS A 24 -3.97 0.84 5.54
CA LYS A 24 -4.11 0.90 4.06
C LYS A 24 -3.59 2.19 3.42
N TRP A 25 -3.56 3.31 4.15
CA TRP A 25 -3.04 4.61 3.71
C TRP A 25 -1.50 4.73 3.81
N PHE A 26 -0.83 3.82 4.52
CA PHE A 26 0.62 3.82 4.75
C PHE A 26 1.33 2.86 3.78
N VAL A 27 1.25 3.19 2.49
CA VAL A 27 1.90 2.49 1.38
C VAL A 27 2.94 3.38 0.68
N ARG A 28 3.86 2.74 -0.05
CA ARG A 28 4.92 3.33 -0.90
C ARG A 28 4.87 2.74 -2.30
N CYS A 29 5.57 3.35 -3.25
CA CYS A 29 5.69 2.77 -4.60
C CYS A 29 6.47 1.45 -4.59
N ALA A 30 7.32 1.20 -3.59
CA ALA A 30 7.99 -0.07 -3.36
C ALA A 30 7.04 -1.25 -3.02
N ASP A 31 5.78 -0.99 -2.63
CA ASP A 31 4.82 -2.02 -2.23
C ASP A 31 4.00 -2.57 -3.42
N PHE A 32 4.15 -1.99 -4.62
CA PHE A 32 3.41 -2.34 -5.84
C PHE A 32 4.33 -2.87 -6.94
N SER A 33 3.83 -3.76 -7.79
CA SER A 33 4.57 -4.33 -8.94
C SER A 33 4.39 -3.51 -10.22
N THR A 34 3.23 -2.87 -10.39
CA THR A 34 2.89 -2.05 -11.56
C THR A 34 2.37 -0.67 -11.17
N GLN A 35 2.46 0.27 -12.11
CA GLN A 35 1.89 1.61 -11.96
C GLN A 35 0.36 1.55 -11.78
N ALA A 36 -0.31 0.67 -12.52
CA ALA A 36 -1.76 0.51 -12.49
C ALA A 36 -2.28 0.08 -11.11
N GLU A 37 -1.59 -0.84 -10.41
CA GLU A 37 -1.92 -1.23 -9.03
C GLU A 37 -1.82 -0.04 -8.06
N ALA A 38 -0.75 0.76 -8.18
CA ALA A 38 -0.56 1.96 -7.37
C ALA A 38 -1.62 3.04 -7.67
N GLN A 39 -2.01 3.21 -8.93
CA GLN A 39 -3.06 4.13 -9.37
C GLN A 39 -4.43 3.70 -8.86
N GLU A 40 -4.80 2.43 -9.00
CA GLU A 40 -6.05 1.89 -8.45
C GLU A 40 -6.10 2.08 -6.94
N HIS A 41 -4.97 1.86 -6.24
CA HIS A 41 -4.89 2.09 -4.80
C HIS A 41 -5.01 3.57 -4.44
N MET A 42 -4.36 4.48 -5.18
CA MET A 42 -4.49 5.92 -4.97
C MET A 42 -5.93 6.40 -5.18
N ASN A 43 -6.55 6.02 -6.30
CA ASN A 43 -7.93 6.38 -6.63
C ASN A 43 -8.92 5.84 -5.58
N SER A 44 -8.75 4.57 -5.17
CA SER A 44 -9.69 3.87 -4.30
C SER A 44 -9.49 4.14 -2.80
N TYR A 45 -8.37 4.77 -2.40
CA TYR A 45 -8.00 4.98 -1.00
C TYR A 45 -7.26 6.31 -0.77
N GLY A 46 -7.48 7.32 -1.62
CA GLY A 46 -6.96 8.70 -1.45
C GLY A 46 -5.45 8.81 -1.20
N ALA A 47 -4.66 7.87 -1.73
CA ALA A 47 -3.27 7.67 -1.33
C ALA A 47 -2.29 8.61 -2.06
N TYR A 48 -2.57 9.91 -2.10
CA TYR A 48 -1.82 10.99 -2.78
C TYR A 48 -0.36 11.22 -2.29
N ARG A 49 0.22 10.24 -1.58
CA ARG A 49 1.66 10.13 -1.29
C ARG A 49 2.40 9.28 -2.33
N LEU A 50 1.66 8.54 -3.15
CA LEU A 50 2.17 7.73 -4.26
C LEU A 50 2.44 8.57 -5.51
N ASP A 51 1.72 9.68 -5.64
CA ASP A 51 1.95 10.77 -6.58
C ASP A 51 2.76 11.87 -5.85
N GLY A 52 4.04 12.02 -6.21
CA GLY A 52 5.01 12.83 -5.46
C GLY A 52 5.07 14.29 -5.92
N ASP A 53 4.92 14.49 -7.22
CA ASP A 53 4.96 15.77 -7.94
C ASP A 53 3.56 16.34 -8.26
N LYS A 54 2.50 15.55 -8.06
CA LYS A 54 1.08 15.95 -8.07
C LYS A 54 0.51 16.21 -9.46
N ASP A 55 0.90 15.40 -10.44
CA ASP A 55 0.35 15.43 -11.80
C ASP A 55 -0.86 14.50 -12.00
N GLY A 56 -1.12 13.60 -11.04
CA GLY A 56 -2.18 12.60 -11.06
C GLY A 56 -1.73 11.16 -11.31
N GLU A 57 -0.47 10.93 -11.73
CA GLU A 57 0.09 9.60 -11.98
C GLU A 57 0.79 9.04 -10.73
N ALA A 58 0.12 8.13 -10.02
CA ALA A 58 0.73 7.43 -8.89
C ALA A 58 1.95 6.62 -9.37
N CYS A 59 3.11 6.83 -8.75
CA CYS A 59 4.30 5.98 -8.91
C CYS A 59 4.80 5.82 -10.37
N GLU A 60 4.92 6.92 -11.12
CA GLU A 60 5.34 6.95 -12.54
C GLU A 60 6.59 6.11 -12.91
N CYS A 61 7.47 5.83 -11.93
CA CYS A 61 8.66 5.00 -12.08
C CYS A 61 8.43 3.48 -12.11
N LEU A 62 7.22 3.00 -11.80
CA LEU A 62 6.83 1.58 -11.83
C LEU A 62 6.55 1.08 -13.26
N LYS A 63 6.48 -0.25 -13.43
CA LYS A 63 6.19 -0.85 -14.74
C LYS A 63 4.81 -0.41 -15.23
N GLY A 64 4.77 0.21 -16.41
CA GLY A 64 3.56 0.75 -17.03
C GLY A 64 3.44 2.27 -16.96
N GLY A 65 4.15 2.93 -16.03
CA GLY A 65 4.10 4.38 -15.87
C GLY A 65 4.85 5.15 -16.96
N SER A 66 4.43 6.38 -17.20
CA SER A 66 4.98 7.28 -18.23
C SER A 66 6.49 7.49 -18.06
N ALA A 67 6.97 7.44 -16.83
CA ALA A 67 8.35 7.69 -16.47
C ALA A 67 9.24 6.46 -16.31
N TYR A 68 8.70 5.25 -16.48
CA TYR A 68 9.44 4.00 -16.27
C TYR A 68 10.84 3.98 -16.92
N ASN A 69 10.98 4.65 -18.08
CA ASN A 69 12.22 4.76 -18.86
C ASN A 69 13.08 6.02 -18.57
N LYS A 70 12.61 7.01 -17.78
CA LYS A 70 13.41 8.17 -17.34
C LYS A 70 14.63 7.69 -16.55
N ASN A 71 15.78 8.35 -16.71
CA ASN A 71 17.02 7.95 -16.04
C ASN A 71 16.96 8.09 -14.51
N ILE A 72 16.14 9.00 -13.98
CA ILE A 72 15.87 9.12 -12.54
C ILE A 72 15.18 7.86 -12.00
N CYS A 73 14.14 7.36 -12.68
CA CYS A 73 13.44 6.13 -12.31
C CYS A 73 14.36 4.89 -12.39
N LYS A 74 15.24 4.80 -13.38
CA LYS A 74 16.27 3.74 -13.43
C LYS A 74 17.17 3.76 -12.18
N LYS A 75 17.63 4.95 -11.77
CA LYS A 75 18.45 5.15 -10.56
C LYS A 75 17.68 4.84 -9.27
N TRP A 76 16.41 5.22 -9.18
CA TRP A 76 15.56 4.94 -8.02
C TRP A 76 15.27 3.45 -7.88
N ARG A 77 14.91 2.77 -8.98
CA ARG A 77 14.75 1.31 -9.02
C ARG A 77 16.03 0.57 -8.60
N TYR A 78 17.20 0.97 -9.13
CA TYR A 78 18.49 0.39 -8.75
C TYR A 78 18.81 0.53 -7.26
N HIS A 79 18.54 1.69 -6.65
CA HIS A 79 18.78 1.93 -5.23
C HIS A 79 17.61 1.54 -4.29
N ARG A 80 16.52 0.95 -4.82
CA ARG A 80 15.25 0.71 -4.10
C ARG A 80 14.76 1.95 -3.33
N ARG A 81 14.72 3.09 -4.02
CA ARG A 81 14.17 4.38 -3.54
C ARG A 81 12.82 4.65 -4.20
N LEU A 82 11.92 3.68 -4.07
CA LEU A 82 10.48 3.75 -4.36
C LEU A 82 9.70 3.78 -3.02
#